data_AF-A0A968BTQ4-F1
#
_entry.id   AF-A0A968BTQ4-F1
#
_cell.length_a   1.000
_cell.length_b   1.000
_cell.length_c   1.000
_cell.angle_alpha   90.00
_cell.angle_beta   90.00
_cell.angle_gamma   90.00
#
_symmetry.space_group_name_H-M   'P 1'
#
loop_
_entity.id
_entity.type
_entity.pdbx_description
1 polymer ?
#
loop_
_entity_poly.entity_id
_entity_poly.type
_entity_poly.pdbx_seq_one_letter_code
_entity_poly.pdbx_strand_id
1 'polypeptide(L)'
;MTLTPRDRVMAAFAFEEPDQVPCWLGASPEFRDLARDHLGLADDESLSVYLGDDFRRVFAEYKGPEGSSPTEYLEDPDATYRTPFGVERHGYGYGQPLNHSLEHATL
;
A
#
# COMPACT_ATOMS: atom_id res chain seq x y z
N MET A 1 -28.41 12.77 -8.32
CA MET A 1 -27.68 13.39 -7.19
C MET A 1 -26.33 12.71 -7.12
N THR A 2 -25.24 13.44 -6.90
CA THR A 2 -23.91 12.84 -6.76
C THR A 2 -23.82 12.14 -5.40
N LEU A 3 -23.46 10.86 -5.39
CA LEU A 3 -23.23 10.09 -4.17
C LEU A 3 -21.85 10.42 -3.60
N THR A 4 -21.71 10.26 -2.29
CA THR A 4 -20.38 10.26 -1.67
C THR A 4 -19.63 8.99 -2.11
N PRO A 5 -18.29 8.97 -2.05
CA PRO A 5 -17.50 7.76 -2.29
C PRO A 5 -18.00 6.53 -1.51
N ARG A 6 -18.29 6.73 -0.22
CA ARG A 6 -18.82 5.69 0.65
C ARG A 6 -20.17 5.19 0.15
N ASP A 7 -21.11 6.09 -0.10
CA ASP A 7 -22.48 5.70 -0.48
C ASP A 7 -22.51 5.04 -1.86
N ARG A 8 -21.64 5.47 -2.79
CA ARG A 8 -21.43 4.83 -4.09
C ARG A 8 -20.97 3.37 -3.95
N VAL A 9 -19.97 3.13 -3.11
CA VAL A 9 -19.47 1.77 -2.82
C VAL A 9 -20.55 0.93 -2.13
N MET A 10 -21.29 1.51 -1.19
CA MET A 10 -22.35 0.80 -0.48
C MET A 10 -23.53 0.43 -1.39
N ALA A 11 -23.91 1.30 -2.34
CA ALA A 11 -24.93 0.99 -3.34
C ALA A 11 -24.51 -0.22 -4.20
N ALA A 12 -23.26 -0.23 -4.67
CA ALA A 12 -22.71 -1.36 -5.42
C ALA A 12 -22.74 -2.67 -4.61
N PHE A 13 -22.37 -2.64 -3.33
CA PHE A 13 -22.49 -3.81 -2.44
C PHE A 13 -23.93 -4.24 -2.17
N ALA A 14 -24.89 -3.32 -2.23
CA ALA A 14 -26.31 -3.59 -2.10
C ALA A 14 -26.97 -4.08 -3.41
N PHE A 15 -26.21 -4.22 -4.50
CA PHE A 15 -26.71 -4.50 -5.85
C PHE A 15 -27.69 -3.41 -6.37
N GLU A 16 -27.51 -2.18 -5.91
CA GLU A 16 -28.22 -0.99 -6.39
C GLU A 16 -27.35 -0.26 -7.42
N GLU A 17 -27.97 0.46 -8.36
CA GLU A 17 -27.23 1.25 -9.36
C GLU A 17 -26.68 2.54 -8.75
N PRO A 18 -25.35 2.72 -8.66
CA PRO A 18 -24.75 3.96 -8.16
C PRO A 18 -24.77 5.07 -9.23
N ASP A 19 -24.36 6.28 -8.84
CA ASP A 19 -24.20 7.42 -9.76
C ASP A 19 -23.05 7.23 -10.78
N GLN A 20 -22.07 6.37 -10.47
CA GLN A 20 -21.03 5.87 -11.36
C GLN A 20 -20.41 4.59 -10.79
N VAL A 21 -19.66 3.84 -11.61
CA VAL A 21 -18.91 2.66 -11.14
C VAL A 21 -17.89 3.08 -10.08
N PRO A 22 -17.84 2.42 -8.90
CA PRO A 22 -16.83 2.72 -7.89
C PRO A 22 -15.40 2.48 -8.42
N CYS A 23 -14.50 3.42 -8.15
CA CYS A 23 -13.11 3.39 -8.59
C CYS A 23 -12.16 3.09 -7.44
N TRP A 24 -11.16 2.25 -7.68
CA TRP A 24 -10.06 1.99 -6.74
C TRP A 24 -8.71 2.20 -7.44
N LEU A 25 -7.87 3.10 -6.91
CA LEU A 25 -6.56 3.38 -7.51
C LEU A 25 -5.59 2.20 -7.40
N GLY A 26 -5.61 1.45 -6.29
CA GLY A 26 -4.76 0.27 -6.11
C GLY A 26 -3.24 0.51 -6.10
N ALA A 27 -2.78 1.76 -5.93
CA ALA A 27 -1.36 2.12 -6.00
C ALA A 27 -0.60 1.89 -4.67
N SER A 28 0.73 1.85 -4.73
CA SER A 28 1.57 1.87 -3.52
C SER A 28 1.65 3.26 -2.89
N PRO A 29 2.09 3.32 -1.62
CA PRO A 29 2.39 4.59 -0.96
C PRO A 29 3.36 5.46 -1.77
N GLU A 30 4.44 4.89 -2.31
CA GLU A 30 5.48 5.64 -3.04
C GLU A 30 4.94 6.25 -4.33
N PHE A 31 4.11 5.51 -5.08
CA PHE A 31 3.46 6.09 -6.27
C PHE A 31 2.52 7.22 -5.88
N ARG A 32 1.76 7.06 -4.79
CA ARG A 32 0.85 8.11 -4.30
C ARG A 32 1.62 9.36 -3.89
N ASP A 33 2.77 9.20 -3.23
CA ASP A 33 3.66 10.31 -2.89
C ASP A 33 4.17 11.04 -4.13
N LEU A 34 4.70 10.30 -5.12
CA LEU A 34 5.13 10.88 -6.41
C LEU A 34 3.99 11.60 -7.13
N ALA A 35 2.78 11.04 -7.13
CA ALA A 35 1.61 11.65 -7.75
C ALA A 35 1.19 12.93 -7.02
N ARG A 36 1.22 12.94 -5.68
CA ARG A 36 0.94 14.15 -4.88
C ARG A 36 1.92 15.26 -5.18
N ASP A 37 3.22 14.95 -5.16
CA ASP A 37 4.27 15.92 -5.42
C ASP A 37 4.16 16.49 -6.85
N HIS A 38 3.93 15.61 -7.83
CA HIS A 38 3.77 16.02 -9.22
C HIS A 38 2.54 16.92 -9.45
N LEU A 39 1.44 16.63 -8.76
CA LEU A 39 0.17 17.35 -8.89
C LEU A 39 0.05 18.55 -7.94
N GLY A 40 1.01 18.75 -7.02
CA GLY A 40 0.99 19.81 -6.03
C GLY A 40 -0.14 19.65 -4.99
N LEU A 41 -0.46 18.41 -4.60
CA LEU A 41 -1.54 18.11 -3.67
C LEU A 41 -1.02 18.01 -2.23
N ALA A 42 -1.78 18.55 -1.27
CA ALA A 42 -1.32 18.69 0.10
C ALA A 42 -1.19 17.35 0.86
N ASP A 43 -2.11 16.43 0.62
CA ASP A 43 -2.21 15.17 1.35
C ASP A 43 -2.79 14.03 0.50
N ASP A 44 -2.79 12.82 1.07
CA ASP A 44 -3.27 11.60 0.42
C ASP A 44 -4.78 11.62 0.13
N GLU A 45 -5.55 12.30 0.97
CA GLU A 45 -6.98 12.48 0.74
C GLU A 45 -7.23 13.40 -0.46
N SER A 46 -6.45 14.47 -0.61
CA SER A 46 -6.50 15.36 -1.78
C SER A 46 -6.24 14.60 -3.08
N LEU A 47 -5.30 13.65 -3.08
CA LEU A 47 -5.07 12.76 -4.22
C LEU A 47 -6.28 11.86 -4.51
N SER A 48 -6.86 11.25 -3.47
CA SER A 48 -8.04 10.40 -3.61
C SER A 48 -9.22 11.17 -4.21
N VAL A 49 -9.45 12.40 -3.73
CA VAL A 49 -10.50 13.28 -4.28
C VAL A 49 -10.19 13.68 -5.71
N TYR A 50 -8.95 14.05 -6.03
CA TYR A 50 -8.54 14.46 -7.38
C TYR A 50 -8.73 13.33 -8.42
N LEU A 51 -8.40 12.09 -8.05
CA LEU A 51 -8.51 10.93 -8.93
C LEU A 51 -9.91 10.28 -8.93
N GLY A 52 -10.80 10.68 -8.01
CA GLY A 52 -12.06 9.99 -7.80
C GLY A 52 -11.90 8.57 -7.23
N ASP A 53 -10.87 8.35 -6.40
CA ASP A 53 -10.65 7.09 -5.70
C ASP A 53 -11.70 6.96 -4.58
N ASP A 54 -12.53 5.93 -4.68
CA ASP A 54 -13.64 5.74 -3.74
C ASP A 54 -13.19 5.06 -2.44
N PHE A 55 -12.06 4.37 -2.48
CA PHE A 55 -11.55 3.58 -1.37
C PHE A 55 -10.42 4.29 -0.64
N ARG A 56 -10.45 4.24 0.70
CA ARG A 56 -9.35 4.69 1.57
C ARG A 56 -8.66 3.48 2.14
N ARG A 57 -7.32 3.51 2.21
CA ARG A 57 -6.53 2.44 2.80
C ARG A 57 -6.40 2.66 4.30
N VAL A 58 -6.61 1.59 5.07
CA VAL A 58 -6.29 1.53 6.50
C VAL A 58 -5.30 0.40 6.68
N PHE A 59 -4.20 0.65 7.39
CA PHE A 59 -3.20 -0.35 7.75
C PHE A 59 -2.89 -0.23 9.24
N ALA A 60 -2.57 -1.37 9.87
CA ALA A 60 -2.14 -1.39 11.26
C ALA A 60 -0.65 -1.06 11.34
N GLU A 61 -0.27 -0.25 12.31
CA GLU A 61 1.13 -0.07 12.68
C GLU A 61 1.69 -1.37 13.28
N TYR A 62 2.97 -1.63 13.04
CA TYR A 62 3.67 -2.69 13.74
C TYR A 62 3.77 -2.37 15.24
N LYS A 63 3.29 -3.27 16.10
CA LYS A 63 3.37 -3.19 17.57
C LYS A 63 3.97 -4.45 18.19
N GLY A 64 4.75 -5.20 17.41
CA GLY A 64 5.46 -6.39 17.89
C GLY A 64 6.79 -6.05 18.59
N PRO A 65 7.62 -7.07 18.88
CA PRO A 65 8.92 -6.90 19.51
C PRO A 65 9.87 -5.97 18.72
N GLU A 66 10.68 -5.21 19.45
CA GLU A 66 11.79 -4.45 18.88
C GLU A 66 12.75 -5.38 18.11
N GLY A 67 13.30 -4.91 16.97
CA GLY A 67 14.15 -5.72 16.09
C GLY A 67 13.41 -6.64 15.11
N SER A 68 12.10 -6.85 15.29
CA SER A 68 11.28 -7.70 14.42
C SER A 68 10.32 -6.91 13.52
N SER A 69 10.46 -5.57 13.48
CA SER A 69 9.69 -4.71 12.58
C SER A 69 9.97 -5.09 11.12
N PRO A 70 8.95 -5.14 10.24
CA PRO A 70 9.15 -5.43 8.83
C PRO A 70 9.87 -4.31 8.08
N THR A 71 9.93 -3.10 8.62
CA THR A 71 10.48 -1.91 7.93
C THR A 71 11.52 -1.16 8.75
N GLU A 72 11.87 -1.66 9.94
CA GLU A 72 12.90 -1.08 10.81
C GLU A 72 13.88 -2.17 11.22
N TYR A 73 15.05 -1.78 11.75
CA TYR A 73 16.12 -2.70 12.16
C TYR A 73 16.59 -3.64 11.04
N LEU A 74 16.55 -3.16 9.79
CA LEU A 74 17.05 -3.87 8.63
C LEU A 74 18.58 -3.90 8.66
N GLU A 75 19.17 -5.03 8.26
CA GLU A 75 20.61 -5.26 8.27
C GLU A 75 21.28 -4.74 7.00
N ASP A 76 20.66 -5.00 5.84
CA ASP A 76 21.15 -4.53 4.55
C ASP A 76 20.72 -3.06 4.33
N PRO A 77 21.66 -2.16 3.97
CA PRO A 77 21.37 -0.74 3.77
C PRO A 77 20.38 -0.46 2.63
N ASP A 78 20.27 -1.37 1.65
CA ASP A 78 19.34 -1.23 0.54
C ASP A 78 17.99 -1.91 0.83
N ALA A 79 17.84 -2.63 1.94
CA ALA A 79 16.57 -3.26 2.29
C ALA A 79 15.49 -2.21 2.59
N THR A 80 14.31 -2.42 2.02
CA THR A 80 13.11 -1.61 2.32
C THR A 80 12.08 -2.39 3.13
N TYR A 81 12.24 -3.72 3.20
CA TYR A 81 11.28 -4.61 3.85
C TYR A 81 11.93 -5.94 4.24
N ARG A 82 11.50 -6.49 5.40
CA ARG A 82 11.79 -7.85 5.85
C ARG A 82 10.49 -8.65 5.90
N THR A 83 10.51 -9.84 5.29
CA THR A 83 9.38 -10.77 5.32
C THR A 83 9.17 -11.35 6.73
N PRO A 84 7.99 -11.94 7.02
CA PRO A 84 7.78 -12.72 8.24
C PRO A 84 8.75 -13.89 8.44
N PHE A 85 9.50 -14.29 7.41
CA PHE A 85 10.52 -15.34 7.46
C PHE A 85 11.95 -14.82 7.66
N GLY A 86 12.11 -13.52 7.91
CA GLY A 86 13.43 -12.91 8.13
C GLY A 86 14.20 -12.57 6.84
N VAL A 87 13.60 -12.72 5.66
CA VAL A 87 14.26 -12.40 4.38
C VAL A 87 14.10 -10.92 4.06
N GLU A 88 15.22 -10.21 3.93
CA GLU A 88 15.28 -8.79 3.52
C GLU A 88 15.19 -8.63 2.00
N ARG A 89 14.49 -7.58 1.58
CA ARG A 89 14.09 -7.36 0.19
C ARG A 89 14.21 -5.89 -0.17
N HIS A 90 14.53 -5.63 -1.42
CA HIS A 90 14.53 -4.29 -2.02
C HIS A 90 13.49 -4.19 -3.14
N GLY A 91 12.77 -3.08 -3.18
CA GLY A 91 11.87 -2.71 -4.26
C GLY A 91 10.37 -2.85 -3.94
N TYR A 92 9.55 -2.43 -4.91
CA TYR A 92 8.11 -2.27 -4.77
C TYR A 92 7.38 -3.57 -4.39
N GLY A 93 6.47 -3.49 -3.42
CA GLY A 93 5.44 -4.51 -3.16
C GLY A 93 6.00 -5.93 -3.04
N TYR A 94 6.89 -6.17 -2.07
CA TYR A 94 7.62 -7.43 -1.88
C TYR A 94 8.70 -7.67 -2.93
N GLY A 95 9.53 -6.65 -3.20
CA GLY A 95 10.61 -6.63 -4.20
C GLY A 95 11.63 -7.78 -4.13
N GLN A 96 12.76 -7.72 -4.84
CA GLN A 96 13.66 -8.89 -4.91
C GLN A 96 14.35 -9.15 -3.57
N PRO A 97 14.55 -10.43 -3.17
CA PRO A 97 15.38 -10.75 -2.02
C PRO A 97 16.81 -10.26 -2.27
N LEU A 98 17.41 -9.63 -1.27
CA LEU A 98 18.81 -9.17 -1.34
C LEU A 98 19.80 -10.31 -1.05
N ASN A 99 19.30 -11.38 -0.46
CA ASN A 99 20.05 -12.51 0.03
C ASN A 99 19.22 -13.79 -0.15
N HIS A 100 19.89 -14.89 -0.47
CA HIS A 100 19.27 -16.18 -0.74
C HIS A 100 19.59 -17.18 0.37
N SER A 101 18.93 -17.05 1.52
CA SER A 101 19.25 -17.86 2.72
C SER A 101 19.19 -19.38 2.53
N LEU A 102 18.60 -19.86 1.42
CA LEU A 102 18.49 -21.28 1.07
C LEU A 102 19.34 -21.69 -0.15
N GLU A 103 20.23 -20.83 -0.65
CA GLU A 103 21.03 -21.11 -1.86
C GLU A 103 21.94 -22.35 -1.73
N HIS A 104 22.23 -22.76 -0.50
CA HIS A 104 23.07 -23.92 -0.17
C HIS A 104 22.34 -25.00 0.64
N ALA A 105 21.01 -24.93 0.72
CA ALA A 105 20.24 -25.92 1.44
C ALA A 105 20.33 -27.30 0.75
N THR A 106 20.62 -28.35 1.52
CA THR A 106 20.57 -29.75 1.06
C THR A 106 19.42 -30.48 1.75
N LEU A 107 18.94 -31.55 1.10
CA LEU A 107 17.88 -32.44 1.64
C LEU A 107 18.38 -33.29 2.80
#